data_AF-A0A415LH61-F1
#
_entry.id   AF-A0A415LH61-F1
#
_cell.length_a   1.000
_cell.length_b   1.000
_cell.length_c   1.000
_cell.angle_alpha   90.00
_cell.angle_beta   90.00
_cell.angle_gamma   90.00
#
_symmetry.space_group_name_H-M   'P 1'
#
loop_
_entity.id
_entity.type
_entity.pdbx_description
1 polymer ?
#
loop_
_entity_poly.entity_id
_entity_poly.type
_entity_poly.pdbx_seq_one_letter_code
_entity_poly.pdbx_strand_id
1 'polypeptide(L)'
;MNNKKKELDINMTEPIVTECWNYCRLAVALAVNNRNWYVDKFWEVNIYDGFMSYYYEADSERRSMPNYDKVLDIERINANIDIVPQIIEAIDKEGYPLLYIKSNKSKIAEHEVLVYGYDIEEKKALCLIYVGQPNYWEKSTFSFEEIEYCFKEEVNELKKDKEKMLYYWGLGFPASILYKKGNNDKPDLYAIYKSIRHMLNSGYQGATGVQLYYDQDEYWVNIHRGIEIYKMFYDNLYSLICENENYINENVDVIKSVYKVLESKRKIIDKIKYLQEGMYIRNIESIIPQLERLCYYLENALILLEKYWVRKSKKYVEKMRTVFKTAEITDKAILEQLMEIFSAEVRKELDMDTELYECDENELKNSPICRYITYEIQTKENYIKAYLHRFIMQSDSIYIFGLEQSELDAINESNKVGVQIDNMLSDEYSSSLPYRTELYLCKATLVEQLEQQELIKELYERKYNEKPSENMLCLLIEEKI
;
A
#
# COMPACT_ATOMS: atom_id res chain seq x y z
N MET A 1 7.63 -27.76 -36.56
CA MET A 1 8.66 -26.83 -37.07
C MET A 1 9.43 -26.34 -35.85
N ASN A 2 10.72 -26.64 -35.72
CA ASN A 2 11.49 -26.11 -34.58
C ASN A 2 11.72 -24.62 -34.83
N ASN A 3 11.09 -23.76 -34.03
CA ASN A 3 11.35 -22.33 -34.07
C ASN A 3 12.81 -22.10 -33.66
N LYS A 4 13.59 -21.48 -34.55
CA LYS A 4 15.01 -21.18 -34.30
C LYS A 4 15.20 -20.10 -33.22
N LYS A 5 14.20 -19.26 -33.03
CA LYS A 5 14.11 -18.22 -32.03
C LYS A 5 12.66 -18.09 -31.59
N LYS A 6 12.41 -17.89 -30.31
CA LYS A 6 11.08 -17.59 -29.77
C LYS A 6 11.21 -16.60 -28.62
N GLU A 7 10.31 -15.64 -28.56
CA GLU A 7 10.21 -14.66 -27.50
C GLU A 7 8.73 -14.53 -27.13
N LEU A 8 8.44 -14.63 -25.84
CA LEU A 8 7.11 -14.49 -25.27
C LEU A 8 6.97 -13.10 -24.66
N ASP A 9 5.77 -12.53 -24.76
CA ASP A 9 5.47 -11.24 -24.15
C ASP A 9 5.52 -11.32 -22.62
N ILE A 10 6.03 -10.25 -22.00
CA ILE A 10 6.02 -10.02 -20.54
C ILE A 10 5.61 -8.57 -20.26
N ASN A 11 4.83 -8.36 -19.21
CA ASN A 11 4.42 -7.02 -18.79
C ASN A 11 5.33 -6.51 -17.67
N MET A 12 6.19 -5.54 -17.99
CA MET A 12 7.07 -4.89 -17.03
C MET A 12 6.58 -3.50 -16.59
N THR A 13 5.43 -3.03 -17.10
CA THR A 13 4.94 -1.67 -16.80
C THR A 13 4.15 -1.62 -15.50
N GLU A 14 3.44 -2.70 -15.17
CA GLU A 14 2.55 -2.77 -14.02
C GLU A 14 2.97 -3.62 -12.81
N PRO A 15 4.12 -4.34 -12.77
CA PRO A 15 4.44 -5.19 -11.63
C PRO A 15 4.83 -4.39 -10.37
N ILE A 16 4.84 -5.09 -9.24
CA ILE A 16 5.28 -4.60 -7.95
C ILE A 16 6.78 -4.81 -7.85
N VAL A 17 7.52 -3.71 -7.97
CA VAL A 17 8.96 -3.67 -8.22
C VAL A 17 9.76 -4.17 -7.02
N THR A 18 9.23 -3.96 -5.81
CA THR A 18 9.92 -4.17 -4.54
C THR A 18 9.91 -5.61 -4.00
N GLU A 19 9.28 -6.57 -4.68
CA GLU A 19 9.18 -7.97 -4.23
C GLU A 19 9.55 -8.98 -5.30
N CYS A 20 10.69 -9.66 -5.13
CA CYS A 20 11.20 -10.55 -6.16
C CYS A 20 10.28 -11.72 -6.51
N TRP A 21 9.84 -12.48 -5.51
CA TRP A 21 8.99 -13.65 -5.75
C TRP A 21 7.61 -13.32 -6.35
N ASN A 22 7.14 -12.07 -6.25
CA ASN A 22 5.90 -11.62 -6.89
C ASN A 22 6.15 -10.99 -8.26
N TYR A 23 7.27 -10.29 -8.46
CA TYR A 23 7.55 -9.55 -9.69
C TYR A 23 7.49 -10.42 -10.95
N CYS A 24 8.27 -11.51 -10.99
CA CYS A 24 8.32 -12.38 -12.17
C CYS A 24 6.96 -13.02 -12.49
N ARG A 25 6.22 -13.44 -11.45
CA ARG A 25 4.87 -14.03 -11.60
C ARG A 25 3.88 -13.00 -12.12
N LEU A 26 3.92 -11.78 -11.59
CA LEU A 26 3.09 -10.68 -12.07
C LEU A 26 3.41 -10.30 -13.50
N ALA A 27 4.69 -10.26 -13.88
CA ALA A 27 5.10 -9.94 -15.24
C ALA A 27 4.53 -10.93 -16.26
N VAL A 28 4.44 -12.21 -15.90
CA VAL A 28 3.78 -13.25 -16.71
C VAL A 28 2.26 -13.15 -16.64
N ALA A 29 1.68 -13.03 -15.45
CA ALA A 29 0.24 -12.96 -15.26
C ALA A 29 -0.38 -11.77 -16.01
N LEU A 30 0.30 -10.63 -16.03
CA LEU A 30 -0.14 -9.40 -16.69
C LEU A 30 0.24 -9.33 -18.18
N ALA A 31 0.90 -10.36 -18.74
CA ALA A 31 1.16 -10.47 -20.17
C ALA A 31 -0.11 -10.80 -20.99
N VAL A 32 -1.21 -11.13 -20.31
CA VAL A 32 -2.55 -11.33 -20.87
C VAL A 32 -3.56 -10.47 -20.14
N ASN A 33 -4.83 -10.50 -20.57
CA ASN A 33 -5.91 -9.70 -19.99
C ASN A 33 -6.30 -10.17 -18.56
N ASN A 34 -5.45 -9.88 -17.58
CA ASN A 34 -5.64 -10.20 -16.16
C ASN A 34 -5.72 -8.95 -15.28
N ARG A 35 -5.98 -7.79 -15.90
CA ARG A 35 -6.01 -6.49 -15.20
C ARG A 35 -7.06 -6.45 -14.10
N ASN A 36 -8.23 -7.04 -14.32
CA ASN A 36 -9.31 -7.12 -13.31
C ASN A 36 -8.85 -7.81 -12.01
N TRP A 37 -8.16 -8.95 -12.13
CA TRP A 37 -7.58 -9.66 -10.97
C TRP A 37 -6.51 -8.82 -10.27
N TYR A 38 -5.66 -8.14 -11.02
CA TYR A 38 -4.61 -7.30 -10.41
C TYR A 38 -5.19 -6.11 -9.65
N VAL A 39 -6.29 -5.53 -10.16
CA VAL A 39 -6.93 -4.35 -9.58
C VAL A 39 -7.53 -4.62 -8.21
N ASP A 40 -8.01 -5.83 -7.92
CA ASP A 40 -8.51 -6.18 -6.58
C ASP A 40 -7.44 -6.74 -5.62
N LYS A 41 -6.19 -6.87 -6.09
CA LYS A 41 -5.04 -7.37 -5.32
C LYS A 41 -4.09 -6.25 -4.92
N PHE A 42 -3.20 -6.49 -3.96
CA PHE A 42 -2.09 -5.58 -3.59
C PHE A 42 -2.52 -4.17 -3.14
N TRP A 43 -3.60 -4.07 -2.36
CA TRP A 43 -4.04 -2.81 -1.75
C TRP A 43 -3.32 -2.52 -0.44
N GLU A 44 -2.84 -3.57 0.24
CA GLU A 44 -2.28 -3.52 1.58
C GLU A 44 -0.77 -3.72 1.54
N VAL A 45 -0.07 -3.08 2.48
CA VAL A 45 1.32 -3.35 2.80
C VAL A 45 1.37 -3.68 4.29
N ASN A 46 2.11 -4.73 4.63
CA ASN A 46 2.42 -5.15 5.99
C ASN A 46 3.89 -4.82 6.26
N ILE A 47 4.18 -4.24 7.42
CA ILE A 47 5.55 -3.98 7.87
C ILE A 47 5.76 -4.68 9.21
N TYR A 48 6.82 -5.47 9.28
CA TYR A 48 7.21 -6.27 10.43
C TYR A 48 8.32 -5.58 11.21
N ASP A 49 8.62 -6.11 12.39
CA ASP A 49 9.80 -5.70 13.17
C ASP A 49 11.06 -5.67 12.29
N GLY A 50 11.91 -4.65 12.47
CA GLY A 50 13.07 -4.42 11.60
C GLY A 50 12.75 -3.78 10.24
N PHE A 51 11.52 -3.30 10.04
CA PHE A 51 11.07 -2.60 8.82
C PHE A 51 11.06 -3.46 7.56
N MET A 52 11.02 -4.78 7.71
CA MET A 52 10.75 -5.68 6.60
C MET A 52 9.31 -5.50 6.15
N SER A 53 9.06 -5.41 4.86
CA SER A 53 7.73 -5.06 4.35
C SER A 53 7.28 -5.99 3.25
N TYR A 54 5.99 -6.32 3.19
CA TYR A 54 5.38 -7.21 2.20
C TYR A 54 3.96 -6.78 1.79
N TYR A 55 3.50 -7.05 0.57
CA TYR A 55 2.13 -6.76 0.12
C TYR A 55 1.07 -7.75 0.64
N TYR A 56 1.49 -8.88 1.21
CA TYR A 56 0.61 -9.84 1.89
C TYR A 56 1.22 -10.25 3.21
N GLU A 57 0.38 -10.83 4.08
CA GLU A 57 0.83 -11.37 5.35
C GLU A 57 1.79 -12.55 5.10
N ALA A 58 2.90 -12.55 5.83
CA ALA A 58 3.93 -13.56 5.79
C ALA A 58 3.47 -14.69 6.71
N ASP A 59 2.88 -15.72 6.14
CA ASP A 59 2.56 -16.96 6.84
C ASP A 59 3.46 -18.10 6.33
N SER A 60 3.47 -19.21 7.07
CA SER A 60 4.28 -20.38 6.75
C SER A 60 3.83 -21.10 5.46
N GLU A 61 2.59 -20.88 5.02
CA GLU A 61 1.96 -21.59 3.89
C GLU A 61 2.07 -20.83 2.55
N ARG A 62 1.78 -19.53 2.55
CA ARG A 62 1.67 -18.66 1.38
C ARG A 62 2.79 -17.63 1.29
N ARG A 63 3.59 -17.45 2.36
CA ARG A 63 4.89 -16.73 2.33
C ARG A 63 4.78 -15.33 1.69
N SER A 64 3.73 -14.58 2.03
CA SER A 64 3.44 -13.24 1.48
C SER A 64 3.09 -13.20 -0.02
N MET A 65 2.44 -14.24 -0.55
CA MET A 65 1.99 -14.28 -1.95
C MET A 65 0.46 -14.26 -2.07
N PRO A 66 -0.09 -13.56 -3.10
CA PRO A 66 -1.48 -13.76 -3.46
C PRO A 66 -1.69 -15.15 -4.05
N ASN A 67 -2.95 -15.58 -4.07
CA ASN A 67 -3.34 -16.76 -4.85
C ASN A 67 -3.28 -16.42 -6.36
N TYR A 68 -2.35 -17.07 -7.07
CA TYR A 68 -2.17 -16.98 -8.51
C TYR A 68 -2.97 -18.01 -9.34
N ASP A 69 -3.66 -18.99 -8.73
CA ASP A 69 -4.37 -20.10 -9.41
C ASP A 69 -5.43 -19.63 -10.41
N LYS A 70 -5.93 -18.40 -10.24
CA LYS A 70 -6.87 -17.76 -11.16
C LYS A 70 -6.20 -17.27 -12.46
N VAL A 71 -4.91 -16.96 -12.43
CA VAL A 71 -4.19 -16.23 -13.49
C VAL A 71 -2.93 -16.93 -14.00
N LEU A 72 -2.44 -17.94 -13.29
CA LEU A 72 -1.30 -18.78 -13.68
C LEU A 72 -1.60 -20.25 -13.37
N ASP A 73 -1.18 -21.13 -14.28
CA ASP A 73 -0.97 -22.55 -13.98
C ASP A 73 0.54 -22.77 -13.77
N ILE A 74 0.93 -23.43 -12.68
CA ILE A 74 2.35 -23.59 -12.32
C ILE A 74 2.73 -25.08 -12.36
N GLU A 75 3.69 -25.40 -13.23
CA GLU A 75 4.27 -26.75 -13.35
C GLU A 75 5.67 -26.79 -12.74
N ARG A 76 6.08 -27.94 -12.18
CA ARG A 76 7.43 -28.12 -11.62
C ARG A 76 8.37 -28.69 -12.66
N ILE A 77 9.59 -28.15 -12.69
CA ILE A 77 10.66 -28.64 -13.54
C ILE A 77 11.43 -29.73 -12.81
N ASN A 78 11.86 -30.77 -13.54
CA ASN A 78 12.76 -31.77 -12.99
C ASN A 78 14.20 -31.24 -12.95
N ALA A 79 14.63 -30.77 -11.77
CA ALA A 79 15.95 -30.21 -11.54
C ALA A 79 17.13 -31.21 -11.69
N ASN A 80 16.87 -32.49 -11.95
CA ASN A 80 17.92 -33.51 -12.19
C ASN A 80 18.22 -33.73 -13.67
N ILE A 81 17.44 -33.12 -14.57
CA ILE A 81 17.64 -33.18 -16.02
C ILE A 81 18.27 -31.86 -16.46
N ASP A 82 18.98 -31.86 -17.59
CA ASP A 82 19.46 -30.65 -18.24
C ASP A 82 18.32 -29.63 -18.38
N ILE A 83 18.59 -28.40 -17.91
CA ILE A 83 17.59 -27.34 -17.85
C ILE A 83 17.35 -26.70 -19.23
N VAL A 84 18.35 -26.73 -20.12
CA VAL A 84 18.27 -26.03 -21.42
C VAL A 84 17.20 -26.64 -22.34
N PRO A 85 17.12 -27.97 -22.54
CA PRO A 85 16.04 -28.57 -23.31
C PRO A 85 14.66 -28.30 -22.69
N GLN A 86 14.56 -28.31 -21.36
CA GLN A 86 13.31 -28.03 -20.64
C GLN A 86 12.87 -26.56 -20.83
N ILE A 87 13.82 -25.61 -20.83
CA ILE A 87 13.56 -24.21 -21.14
C ILE A 87 12.99 -24.07 -22.56
N ILE A 88 13.65 -24.67 -23.56
CA ILE A 88 13.23 -24.58 -24.96
C ILE A 88 11.82 -25.17 -25.12
N GLU A 89 11.57 -26.36 -24.57
CA GLU A 89 10.27 -27.02 -24.63
C GLU A 89 9.17 -26.20 -23.96
N ALA A 90 9.44 -25.64 -22.77
CA ALA A 90 8.49 -24.79 -22.06
C ALA A 90 8.12 -23.56 -22.88
N ILE A 91 9.12 -22.84 -23.40
CA ILE A 91 8.91 -21.65 -24.22
C ILE A 91 8.12 -21.99 -25.48
N ASP A 92 8.43 -23.11 -26.15
CA ASP A 92 7.67 -23.59 -27.31
C ASP A 92 6.19 -23.86 -26.98
N LYS A 93 5.89 -24.27 -25.76
CA LYS A 93 4.54 -24.48 -25.21
C LYS A 93 3.91 -23.23 -24.55
N GLU A 94 4.45 -22.04 -24.80
CA GLU A 94 3.97 -20.77 -24.20
C GLU A 94 4.11 -20.70 -22.66
N GLY A 95 4.99 -21.51 -22.08
CA GLY A 95 5.36 -21.49 -20.67
C GLY A 95 6.61 -20.65 -20.41
N TYR A 96 6.71 -20.09 -19.22
CA TYR A 96 7.81 -19.23 -18.79
C TYR A 96 8.60 -19.92 -17.68
N PRO A 97 9.79 -20.48 -17.97
CA PRO A 97 10.65 -21.03 -16.94
C PRO A 97 11.06 -19.97 -15.92
N LEU A 98 10.82 -20.24 -14.65
CA LEU A 98 11.26 -19.44 -13.51
C LEU A 98 12.28 -20.25 -12.71
N LEU A 99 13.51 -19.73 -12.65
CA LEU A 99 14.66 -20.41 -12.04
C LEU A 99 15.13 -19.64 -10.81
N TYR A 100 15.52 -20.38 -9.77
CA TYR A 100 16.29 -19.85 -8.66
C TYR A 100 17.78 -20.02 -8.95
N ILE A 101 18.50 -18.92 -9.02
CA ILE A 101 19.96 -18.91 -9.23
C ILE A 101 20.55 -17.87 -8.30
N LYS A 102 21.45 -18.31 -7.39
CA LYS A 102 22.25 -17.42 -6.55
C LYS A 102 23.72 -17.65 -6.85
N SER A 103 24.27 -16.88 -7.78
CA SER A 103 25.69 -16.99 -8.16
C SER A 103 26.48 -15.75 -7.78
N ASN A 104 27.45 -15.91 -6.87
CA ASN A 104 28.43 -14.86 -6.57
C ASN A 104 29.47 -14.70 -7.70
N LYS A 105 29.42 -15.57 -8.72
CA LYS A 105 30.42 -15.65 -9.82
C LYS A 105 29.87 -15.18 -11.17
N SER A 106 28.56 -14.96 -11.30
CA SER A 106 27.90 -14.58 -12.55
C SER A 106 26.96 -13.39 -12.36
N LYS A 107 26.70 -12.68 -13.47
CA LYS A 107 25.71 -11.60 -13.54
C LYS A 107 24.28 -12.11 -13.68
N ILE A 108 24.04 -13.42 -13.78
CA ILE A 108 22.73 -14.06 -13.92
C ILE A 108 21.74 -13.76 -12.76
N ALA A 109 22.20 -13.06 -11.72
CA ALA A 109 21.47 -12.49 -10.58
C ALA A 109 21.58 -13.29 -9.28
N GLU A 110 21.20 -12.61 -8.19
CA GLU A 110 21.30 -13.06 -6.79
C GLU A 110 19.98 -13.66 -6.26
N HIS A 111 19.02 -14.05 -7.12
CA HIS A 111 17.76 -14.65 -6.65
C HIS A 111 16.97 -15.38 -7.75
N GLU A 112 16.30 -14.64 -8.64
CA GLU A 112 15.27 -15.14 -9.56
C GLU A 112 15.54 -14.76 -11.00
N VAL A 113 15.37 -15.74 -11.88
CA VAL A 113 15.58 -15.60 -13.33
C VAL A 113 14.33 -16.11 -14.05
N LEU A 114 13.58 -15.19 -14.65
CA LEU A 114 12.46 -15.53 -15.53
C LEU A 114 12.96 -15.60 -16.97
N VAL A 115 12.89 -16.77 -17.58
CA VAL A 115 13.20 -16.96 -18.99
C VAL A 115 11.94 -16.72 -19.80
N TYR A 116 12.00 -15.78 -20.75
CA TYR A 116 10.87 -15.44 -21.62
C TYR A 116 11.15 -15.67 -23.10
N GLY A 117 12.35 -16.18 -23.45
CA GLY A 117 12.66 -16.52 -24.82
C GLY A 117 14.01 -17.19 -24.99
N TYR A 118 14.32 -17.57 -26.22
CA TYR A 118 15.59 -18.20 -26.58
C TYR A 118 15.97 -17.91 -28.03
N ASP A 119 17.26 -18.07 -28.33
CA ASP A 119 17.85 -18.09 -29.67
C ASP A 119 18.77 -19.33 -29.79
N ILE A 120 18.36 -20.31 -30.60
CA ILE A 120 19.10 -21.58 -30.76
C ILE A 120 20.40 -21.36 -31.54
N GLU A 121 20.40 -20.47 -32.54
CA GLU A 121 21.57 -20.24 -33.39
C GLU A 121 22.70 -19.61 -32.57
N GLU A 122 22.33 -18.65 -31.72
CA GLU A 122 23.26 -17.96 -30.83
C GLU A 122 23.50 -18.69 -29.49
N LYS A 123 22.77 -19.78 -29.23
CA LYS A 123 22.77 -20.55 -27.97
C LYS A 123 22.52 -19.67 -26.73
N LYS A 124 21.51 -18.81 -26.80
CA LYS A 124 21.21 -17.81 -25.77
C LYS A 124 19.78 -17.92 -25.27
N ALA A 125 19.57 -17.60 -23.99
CA ALA A 125 18.25 -17.37 -23.43
C ALA A 125 18.02 -15.88 -23.17
N LEU A 126 16.78 -15.44 -23.36
CA LEU A 126 16.32 -14.11 -23.01
C LEU A 126 15.71 -14.16 -21.61
N CYS A 127 16.29 -13.39 -20.69
CA CYS A 127 15.99 -13.47 -19.26
C CYS A 127 15.57 -12.12 -18.69
N LEU A 128 14.67 -12.13 -17.72
CA LEU A 128 14.36 -11.02 -16.84
C LEU A 128 14.98 -11.33 -15.48
N ILE A 129 15.86 -10.45 -15.02
CA ILE A 129 16.70 -10.67 -13.83
C ILE A 129 16.63 -9.50 -12.86
N TYR A 130 16.85 -9.81 -11.58
CA TYR A 130 16.96 -8.79 -10.52
C TYR A 130 18.35 -8.13 -10.53
N VAL A 131 18.40 -6.80 -10.62
CA VAL A 131 19.64 -6.00 -10.66
C VAL A 131 19.76 -5.00 -9.50
N GLY A 132 18.76 -4.95 -8.61
CA GLY A 132 18.73 -4.01 -7.47
C GLY A 132 18.38 -2.57 -7.86
N GLN A 133 18.28 -1.69 -6.86
CA GLN A 133 17.90 -0.28 -7.06
C GLN A 133 18.89 0.47 -8.00
N PRO A 134 18.40 1.42 -8.82
CA PRO A 134 17.02 1.93 -8.88
C PRO A 134 16.10 1.18 -9.85
N ASN A 135 16.65 0.36 -10.75
CA ASN A 135 15.88 -0.27 -11.83
C ASN A 135 15.18 -1.57 -11.37
N TYR A 136 15.72 -2.22 -10.33
CA TYR A 136 15.34 -3.51 -9.73
C TYR A 136 15.34 -4.71 -10.69
N TRP A 137 14.88 -4.56 -11.93
CA TRP A 137 14.72 -5.62 -12.91
C TRP A 137 15.18 -5.18 -14.30
N GLU A 138 15.88 -6.08 -15.00
CA GLU A 138 16.42 -5.83 -16.33
C GLU A 138 16.19 -7.01 -17.27
N LYS A 139 15.90 -6.71 -18.54
CA LYS A 139 15.96 -7.70 -19.63
C LYS A 139 17.42 -7.91 -20.02
N SER A 140 17.91 -9.12 -19.88
CA SER A 140 19.27 -9.50 -20.23
C SER A 140 19.29 -10.77 -21.08
N THR A 141 20.46 -11.12 -21.59
CA THR A 141 20.65 -12.32 -22.42
C THR A 141 21.86 -13.07 -21.92
N PHE A 142 21.70 -14.37 -21.73
CA PHE A 142 22.75 -15.24 -21.20
C PHE A 142 22.95 -16.45 -22.11
N SER A 143 24.16 -16.99 -22.12
CA SER A 143 24.40 -18.24 -22.86
C SER A 143 23.73 -19.42 -22.16
N PHE A 144 23.32 -20.42 -22.94
CA PHE A 144 22.78 -21.66 -22.39
C PHE A 144 23.75 -22.35 -21.43
N GLU A 145 25.05 -22.33 -21.76
CA GLU A 145 26.11 -22.91 -20.92
C GLU A 145 26.19 -22.21 -19.56
N GLU A 146 26.06 -20.89 -19.52
CA GLU A 146 26.09 -20.12 -18.27
C GLU A 146 24.87 -20.40 -17.39
N ILE A 147 23.67 -20.49 -17.98
CA ILE A 147 22.43 -20.84 -17.27
C ILE A 147 22.52 -22.26 -16.70
N GLU A 148 22.94 -23.23 -17.52
CA GLU A 148 23.08 -24.62 -17.10
C GLU A 148 24.07 -24.75 -15.94
N TYR A 149 25.24 -24.12 -16.07
CA TYR A 149 26.27 -24.14 -15.03
C TYR A 149 25.76 -23.53 -13.72
N CYS A 150 25.22 -22.31 -13.76
CA CYS A 150 24.77 -21.62 -12.54
C CYS A 150 23.58 -22.31 -11.87
N PHE A 151 22.62 -22.78 -12.67
CA PHE A 151 21.46 -23.51 -12.14
C PHE A 151 21.90 -24.83 -11.48
N LYS A 152 22.83 -25.56 -12.10
CA LYS A 152 23.36 -26.81 -11.54
C LYS A 152 24.15 -26.58 -10.26
N GLU A 153 24.95 -25.51 -10.17
CA GLU A 153 25.61 -25.12 -8.92
C GLU A 153 24.56 -24.86 -7.82
N GLU A 154 23.52 -24.06 -8.09
CA GLU A 154 22.48 -23.75 -7.10
C GLU A 154 21.71 -24.98 -6.63
N VAL A 155 21.28 -25.84 -7.55
CA VAL A 155 20.59 -27.10 -7.21
C VAL A 155 21.47 -27.99 -6.33
N ASN A 156 22.77 -28.05 -6.59
CA ASN A 156 23.71 -28.81 -5.76
C ASN A 156 23.91 -28.19 -4.38
N GLU A 157 23.92 -26.86 -4.25
CA GLU A 157 23.96 -26.18 -2.95
C GLU A 157 22.68 -26.43 -2.16
N LEU A 158 21.50 -26.28 -2.77
CA LEU A 158 20.21 -26.55 -2.11
C LEU A 158 20.12 -28.00 -1.61
N LYS A 159 20.64 -28.96 -2.37
CA LYS A 159 20.67 -30.37 -1.94
C LYS A 159 21.50 -30.65 -0.68
N LYS A 160 22.43 -29.75 -0.30
CA LYS A 160 23.22 -29.89 0.93
C LYS A 160 22.40 -29.58 2.17
N ASP A 161 21.30 -28.85 2.03
CA ASP A 161 20.44 -28.42 3.11
C ASP A 161 18.96 -28.76 2.80
N LYS A 162 18.48 -29.84 3.42
CA LYS A 162 17.13 -30.37 3.16
C LYS A 162 16.03 -29.38 3.54
N GLU A 163 16.18 -28.66 4.64
CA GLU A 163 15.16 -27.71 5.10
C GLU A 163 15.12 -26.51 4.15
N LYS A 164 16.29 -26.02 3.73
CA LYS A 164 16.39 -24.98 2.70
C LYS A 164 15.70 -25.44 1.41
N MET A 165 15.98 -26.66 0.98
CA MET A 165 15.36 -27.22 -0.23
C MET A 165 13.83 -27.29 -0.11
N LEU A 166 13.29 -27.71 1.04
CA LEU A 166 11.83 -27.74 1.28
C LEU A 166 11.22 -26.34 1.28
N TYR A 167 11.89 -25.36 1.89
CA TYR A 167 11.47 -23.96 1.90
C TYR A 167 11.34 -23.41 0.46
N TYR A 168 12.41 -23.52 -0.34
CA TYR A 168 12.38 -23.10 -1.74
C TYR A 168 11.40 -23.92 -2.57
N TRP A 169 11.23 -25.20 -2.24
CA TRP A 169 10.23 -26.04 -2.88
C TRP A 169 8.82 -25.49 -2.67
N GLY A 170 8.45 -25.02 -1.47
CA GLY A 170 7.16 -24.34 -1.24
C GLY A 170 6.92 -23.16 -2.18
N LEU A 171 7.98 -22.41 -2.51
CA LEU A 171 7.94 -21.18 -3.31
C LEU A 171 7.98 -21.38 -4.83
N GLY A 172 7.96 -22.61 -5.36
CA GLY A 172 8.11 -22.81 -6.81
C GLY A 172 9.52 -23.13 -7.27
N PHE A 173 10.50 -23.19 -6.36
CA PHE A 173 11.92 -23.33 -6.67
C PHE A 173 12.45 -24.76 -6.43
N PRO A 174 13.65 -25.14 -6.93
CA PRO A 174 14.61 -24.34 -7.69
C PRO A 174 14.14 -23.97 -9.10
N ALA A 175 13.12 -24.65 -9.65
CA ALA A 175 12.61 -24.33 -10.96
C ALA A 175 11.12 -24.70 -11.13
N SER A 176 10.38 -23.81 -11.80
CA SER A 176 8.98 -24.01 -12.22
C SER A 176 8.75 -23.44 -13.62
N ILE A 177 7.66 -23.84 -14.26
CA ILE A 177 7.16 -23.24 -15.50
C ILE A 177 5.83 -22.56 -15.16
N LEU A 178 5.72 -21.28 -15.50
CA LEU A 178 4.49 -20.51 -15.37
C LEU A 178 3.75 -20.54 -16.70
N TYR A 179 2.49 -20.93 -16.74
CA TYR A 179 1.62 -20.82 -17.91
C TYR A 179 0.57 -19.75 -17.64
N LYS A 180 0.43 -18.81 -18.57
CA LYS A 180 -0.56 -17.72 -18.49
C LYS A 180 -1.98 -18.27 -18.60
N LYS A 181 -2.85 -17.87 -17.68
CA LYS A 181 -4.29 -18.17 -17.69
C LYS A 181 -5.07 -16.87 -17.71
N GLY A 182 -5.93 -16.70 -18.71
CA GLY A 182 -6.76 -15.51 -18.84
C GLY A 182 -7.89 -15.52 -17.82
N ASN A 183 -8.13 -14.37 -17.18
CA ASN A 183 -9.23 -14.16 -16.27
C ASN A 183 -10.13 -13.01 -16.76
N ASN A 184 -11.36 -13.36 -17.13
CA ASN A 184 -12.37 -12.40 -17.56
C ASN A 184 -13.36 -12.01 -16.45
N ASP A 185 -13.14 -12.46 -15.22
CA ASP A 185 -13.94 -12.07 -14.06
C ASP A 185 -13.88 -10.54 -13.88
N LYS A 186 -14.96 -9.96 -13.36
CA LYS A 186 -14.96 -8.57 -12.89
C LYS A 186 -14.06 -8.44 -11.64
N PRO A 187 -13.54 -7.24 -11.35
CA PRO A 187 -12.83 -6.99 -10.08
C PRO A 187 -13.72 -7.31 -8.88
N ASP A 188 -13.16 -7.96 -7.86
CA ASP A 188 -13.86 -8.26 -6.60
C ASP A 188 -13.89 -7.02 -5.68
N LEU A 189 -14.95 -6.22 -5.76
CA LEU A 189 -15.10 -4.99 -4.96
C LEU A 189 -15.17 -5.28 -3.46
N TYR A 190 -15.70 -6.45 -3.06
CA TYR A 190 -15.77 -6.85 -1.66
C TYR A 190 -14.39 -7.20 -1.10
N ALA A 191 -13.50 -7.78 -1.90
CA ALA A 191 -12.09 -7.96 -1.52
C ALA A 191 -11.40 -6.61 -1.27
N ILE A 192 -11.62 -5.62 -2.14
CA ILE A 192 -11.07 -4.26 -1.99
C ILE A 192 -11.60 -3.60 -0.71
N TYR A 193 -12.92 -3.64 -0.49
CA TYR A 193 -13.55 -3.14 0.73
C TYR A 193 -12.93 -3.74 2.00
N LYS A 194 -12.72 -5.07 2.01
CA LYS A 194 -12.09 -5.75 3.14
C LYS A 194 -10.66 -5.27 3.38
N SER A 195 -9.85 -5.11 2.32
CA SER A 195 -8.48 -4.58 2.45
C SER A 195 -8.47 -3.14 2.99
N ILE A 196 -9.38 -2.26 2.54
CA ILE A 196 -9.48 -0.89 3.07
C ILE A 196 -9.86 -0.90 4.55
N ARG A 197 -10.87 -1.70 4.91
CA ARG A 197 -11.28 -1.86 6.31
C ARG A 197 -10.13 -2.38 7.17
N HIS A 198 -9.32 -3.29 6.64
CA HIS A 198 -8.12 -3.80 7.29
C HIS A 198 -7.11 -2.66 7.53
N MET A 199 -6.78 -1.91 6.48
CA MET A 199 -5.84 -0.78 6.59
C MET A 199 -6.30 0.32 7.57
N LEU A 200 -7.61 0.50 7.78
CA LEU A 200 -8.13 1.45 8.77
C LEU A 200 -8.08 0.95 10.21
N ASN A 201 -8.30 -0.35 10.43
CA ASN A 201 -8.70 -0.85 11.76
C ASN A 201 -7.80 -1.94 12.36
N SER A 202 -6.76 -2.39 11.66
CA SER A 202 -6.10 -3.67 12.00
C SER A 202 -4.59 -3.60 12.22
N GLY A 203 -4.07 -2.51 12.76
CA GLY A 203 -2.73 -2.56 13.34
C GLY A 203 -2.65 -3.60 14.46
N TYR A 204 -1.72 -4.57 14.39
CA TYR A 204 -1.76 -5.74 15.28
C TYR A 204 -0.43 -6.07 15.96
N GLN A 205 -0.49 -6.20 17.28
CA GLN A 205 0.54 -6.82 18.09
C GLN A 205 0.35 -8.35 18.09
N GLY A 206 1.22 -9.06 17.38
CA GLY A 206 1.57 -10.43 17.76
C GLY A 206 1.06 -11.57 16.89
N ALA A 207 1.59 -11.70 15.68
CA ALA A 207 1.46 -12.91 14.89
C ALA A 207 2.46 -13.97 15.40
N THR A 208 1.99 -15.19 15.63
CA THR A 208 2.82 -16.35 16.01
C THR A 208 3.07 -17.23 14.79
N GLY A 209 4.26 -17.85 14.69
CA GLY A 209 4.59 -18.73 13.57
C GLY A 209 5.02 -17.97 12.30
N VAL A 210 5.45 -16.72 12.44
CA VAL A 210 5.97 -15.95 11.32
C VAL A 210 7.44 -16.30 11.12
N GLN A 211 7.77 -16.72 9.90
CA GLN A 211 9.13 -16.94 9.44
C GLN A 211 9.33 -16.18 8.13
N LEU A 212 10.04 -15.06 8.21
CA LEU A 212 10.23 -14.14 7.08
C LEU A 212 11.30 -14.63 6.09
N TYR A 213 12.33 -15.32 6.60
CA TYR A 213 13.36 -15.96 5.80
C TYR A 213 13.66 -17.38 6.28
N TYR A 214 14.21 -18.20 5.39
CA TYR A 214 14.58 -19.59 5.68
C TYR A 214 15.54 -19.73 6.89
N ASP A 215 16.51 -18.83 7.00
CA ASP A 215 17.55 -18.85 8.02
C ASP A 215 17.11 -18.28 9.37
N GLN A 216 15.83 -17.92 9.49
CA GLN A 216 15.22 -17.41 10.72
C GLN A 216 14.32 -18.48 11.34
N ASP A 217 14.35 -18.56 12.67
CA ASP A 217 13.36 -19.34 13.43
C ASP A 217 11.96 -18.73 13.21
N GLU A 218 10.91 -19.47 13.55
CA GLU A 218 9.58 -18.87 13.70
C GLU A 218 9.56 -18.05 14.99
N TYR A 219 9.11 -16.79 14.90
CA TYR A 219 9.04 -15.93 16.07
C TYR A 219 7.75 -15.11 16.09
N TRP A 220 7.52 -14.50 17.25
CA TRP A 220 6.45 -13.55 17.46
C TRP A 220 6.85 -12.20 16.86
N VAL A 221 6.00 -11.65 16.02
CA VAL A 221 6.24 -10.36 15.36
C VAL A 221 5.05 -9.42 15.50
N ASN A 222 5.36 -8.13 15.58
CA ASN A 222 4.36 -7.10 15.34
C ASN A 222 4.15 -6.90 13.84
N ILE A 223 2.90 -6.75 13.42
CA ILE A 223 2.54 -6.48 12.03
C ILE A 223 1.84 -5.12 12.00
N HIS A 224 2.51 -4.16 11.39
CA HIS A 224 1.98 -2.82 11.17
C HIS A 224 1.38 -2.74 9.76
N ARG A 225 0.13 -2.27 9.66
CA ARG A 225 -0.57 -2.14 8.38
C ARG A 225 -1.45 -0.89 8.32
N GLY A 226 -1.66 -0.42 7.08
CA GLY A 226 -2.46 0.77 6.80
C GLY A 226 -1.99 2.00 7.58
N ILE A 227 -2.90 2.67 8.29
CA ILE A 227 -2.59 3.93 9.01
C ILE A 227 -1.58 3.73 10.15
N GLU A 228 -1.44 2.52 10.70
CA GLU A 228 -0.51 2.28 11.80
C GLU A 228 0.96 2.33 11.36
N ILE A 229 1.23 2.08 10.08
CA ILE A 229 2.59 2.14 9.49
C ILE A 229 3.24 3.50 9.75
N TYR A 230 2.47 4.58 9.70
CA TYR A 230 3.00 5.92 9.89
C TYR A 230 3.54 6.12 11.30
N LYS A 231 2.87 5.58 12.32
CA LYS A 231 3.31 5.60 13.72
C LYS A 231 4.62 4.86 13.92
N MET A 232 4.78 3.70 13.29
CA MET A 232 6.05 3.00 13.27
C MET A 232 7.19 3.89 12.72
N PHE A 233 6.93 4.74 11.73
CA PHE A 233 7.95 5.65 11.19
C PHE A 233 8.17 6.94 12.00
N TYR A 234 7.12 7.60 12.50
CA TYR A 234 7.31 8.88 13.21
C TYR A 234 7.62 8.70 14.70
N ASP A 235 7.42 7.52 15.27
CA ASP A 235 7.63 7.23 16.70
C ASP A 235 8.73 6.19 16.91
N ASN A 236 8.55 4.96 16.41
CA ASN A 236 9.51 3.87 16.64
C ASN A 236 10.84 4.15 15.92
N LEU A 237 10.81 4.41 14.61
CA LEU A 237 12.03 4.74 13.85
C LEU A 237 12.72 5.99 14.40
N TYR A 238 11.94 7.02 14.75
CA TYR A 238 12.47 8.25 15.34
C TYR A 238 13.29 7.95 16.60
N SER A 239 12.74 7.13 17.49
CA SER A 239 13.37 6.72 18.74
C SER A 239 14.64 5.90 18.49
N LEU A 240 14.56 4.90 17.60
CA LEU A 240 15.68 4.05 17.21
C LEU A 240 16.86 4.84 16.60
N ILE A 241 16.56 5.83 15.75
CA ILE A 241 17.58 6.72 15.17
C ILE A 241 18.21 7.63 16.25
N CYS A 242 17.41 8.07 17.21
CA CYS A 242 17.89 8.93 18.30
C CYS A 242 18.76 8.16 19.31
N GLU A 243 18.50 6.87 19.51
CA GLU A 243 19.32 5.94 20.30
C GLU A 243 20.59 5.50 19.55
N ASN A 244 20.49 5.24 18.24
CA ASN A 244 21.60 4.81 17.39
C ASN A 244 21.64 5.60 16.06
N GLU A 245 22.60 6.52 15.95
CA GLU A 245 22.82 7.33 14.74
C GLU A 245 23.20 6.50 13.49
N ASN A 246 23.66 5.27 13.69
CA ASN A 246 23.98 4.32 12.62
C ASN A 246 22.86 3.35 12.29
N TYR A 247 21.69 3.44 12.95
CA TYR A 247 20.58 2.50 12.79
C TYR A 247 20.22 2.23 11.31
N ILE A 248 20.14 3.26 10.48
CA ILE A 248 19.82 3.13 9.04
C ILE A 248 20.88 2.36 8.25
N ASN A 249 22.17 2.48 8.61
CA ASN A 249 23.24 1.72 7.96
C ASN A 249 23.11 0.22 8.25
N GLU A 250 22.67 -0.11 9.46
CA GLU A 250 22.48 -1.48 9.93
C GLU A 250 21.15 -2.08 9.44
N ASN A 251 20.17 -1.23 9.12
CA ASN A 251 18.80 -1.61 8.78
C ASN A 251 18.33 -0.92 7.49
N VAL A 252 18.93 -1.30 6.36
CA VAL A 252 18.61 -0.72 5.04
C VAL A 252 17.16 -0.96 4.60
N ASP A 253 16.45 -1.92 5.21
CA ASP A 253 15.05 -2.22 4.92
C ASP A 253 14.10 -1.10 5.34
N VAL A 254 14.53 -0.17 6.21
CA VAL A 254 13.79 1.07 6.51
C VAL A 254 13.54 1.88 5.23
N ILE A 255 14.55 2.04 4.37
CA ILE A 255 14.40 2.82 3.13
C ILE A 255 13.49 2.06 2.14
N LYS A 256 13.69 0.74 2.03
CA LYS A 256 12.88 -0.10 1.13
C LYS A 256 11.41 -0.12 1.53
N SER A 257 11.10 -0.14 2.83
CA SER A 257 9.73 -0.13 3.31
C SER A 257 9.02 1.19 3.04
N VAL A 258 9.66 2.34 3.26
CA VAL A 258 9.09 3.64 2.86
C VAL A 258 8.82 3.67 1.35
N TYR A 259 9.76 3.18 0.54
CA TYR A 259 9.59 3.09 -0.91
C TYR A 259 8.42 2.16 -1.30
N LYS A 260 8.25 1.01 -0.64
CA LYS A 260 7.13 0.09 -0.87
C LYS A 260 5.78 0.71 -0.51
N VAL A 261 5.70 1.46 0.59
CA VAL A 261 4.48 2.19 0.96
C VAL A 261 4.15 3.23 -0.12
N LEU A 262 5.14 4.02 -0.58
CA LEU A 262 4.96 4.98 -1.67
C LEU A 262 4.52 4.32 -2.98
N GLU A 263 5.15 3.21 -3.36
CA GLU A 263 4.77 2.41 -4.54
C GLU A 263 3.31 1.95 -4.44
N SER A 264 2.91 1.40 -3.28
CA SER A 264 1.53 0.95 -3.05
C SER A 264 0.52 2.08 -3.25
N LYS A 265 0.76 3.26 -2.65
CA LYS A 265 -0.15 4.41 -2.81
C LYS A 265 -0.23 4.91 -4.25
N ARG A 266 0.90 4.93 -4.99
CA ARG A 266 0.91 5.26 -6.42
C ARG A 266 0.08 4.25 -7.23
N LYS A 267 0.19 2.96 -6.94
CA LYS A 267 -0.59 1.91 -7.62
C LYS A 267 -2.08 1.97 -7.29
N ILE A 268 -2.47 2.41 -6.09
CA ILE A 268 -3.88 2.64 -5.74
C ILE A 268 -4.49 3.70 -6.67
N ILE A 269 -3.75 4.75 -7.04
CA ILE A 269 -4.23 5.76 -8.02
C ILE A 269 -4.56 5.09 -9.36
N ASP A 270 -3.66 4.26 -9.89
CA ASP A 270 -3.87 3.57 -11.17
C ASP A 270 -5.07 2.61 -11.11
N LYS A 271 -5.28 1.94 -9.98
CA LYS A 271 -6.41 1.03 -9.75
C LYS A 271 -7.73 1.78 -9.66
N ILE A 272 -7.77 2.91 -8.95
CA ILE A 272 -8.96 3.76 -8.87
C ILE A 272 -9.33 4.31 -10.25
N LYS A 273 -8.36 4.80 -11.02
CA LYS A 273 -8.57 5.26 -12.41
C LYS A 273 -9.17 4.14 -13.26
N TYR A 274 -8.61 2.93 -13.20
CA TYR A 274 -9.15 1.78 -13.90
C TYR A 274 -10.59 1.44 -13.49
N LEU A 275 -10.87 1.44 -12.19
CA LEU A 275 -12.21 1.16 -11.67
C LEU A 275 -13.23 2.25 -12.09
N GLN A 276 -12.81 3.51 -12.14
CA GLN A 276 -13.63 4.62 -12.61
C GLN A 276 -13.90 4.54 -14.12
N GLU A 277 -12.88 4.30 -14.94
CA GLU A 277 -12.99 4.14 -16.40
C GLU A 277 -13.89 2.96 -16.77
N GLY A 278 -13.79 1.86 -16.00
CA GLY A 278 -14.66 0.70 -16.13
C GLY A 278 -16.08 0.89 -15.55
N MET A 279 -16.38 2.05 -14.98
CA MET A 279 -17.64 2.37 -14.28
C MET A 279 -17.99 1.42 -13.14
N TYR A 280 -16.98 0.79 -12.52
CA TYR A 280 -17.15 -0.06 -11.34
C TYR A 280 -17.37 0.75 -10.06
N ILE A 281 -16.82 1.96 -10.00
CA ILE A 281 -17.01 2.91 -8.90
C ILE A 281 -17.32 4.31 -9.44
N ARG A 282 -17.96 5.14 -8.63
CA ARG A 282 -18.30 6.54 -8.94
C ARG A 282 -17.88 7.46 -7.80
N ASN A 283 -17.89 8.76 -8.03
CA ASN A 283 -17.63 9.80 -7.02
C ASN A 283 -16.22 9.74 -6.41
N ILE A 284 -15.19 9.58 -7.25
CA ILE A 284 -13.78 9.47 -6.81
C ILE A 284 -12.92 10.68 -7.22
N GLU A 285 -13.55 11.74 -7.73
CA GLU A 285 -12.85 12.92 -8.27
C GLU A 285 -11.96 13.62 -7.24
N SER A 286 -12.36 13.63 -5.96
CA SER A 286 -11.59 14.21 -4.86
C SER A 286 -10.45 13.31 -4.36
N ILE A 287 -10.56 12.00 -4.54
CA ILE A 287 -9.64 11.03 -3.94
C ILE A 287 -8.30 10.99 -4.67
N ILE A 288 -8.31 11.09 -6.00
CA ILE A 288 -7.08 11.06 -6.80
C ILE A 288 -6.12 12.20 -6.40
N PRO A 289 -6.55 13.48 -6.36
CA PRO A 289 -5.69 14.57 -5.87
C PRO A 289 -5.18 14.36 -4.44
N GLN A 290 -6.02 13.84 -3.54
CA GLN A 290 -5.61 13.55 -2.16
C GLN A 290 -4.53 12.45 -2.11
N LEU A 291 -4.66 11.38 -2.90
CA LEU A 291 -3.64 10.33 -3.03
C LEU A 291 -2.34 10.85 -3.65
N GLU A 292 -2.43 11.72 -4.66
CA GLU A 292 -1.25 12.37 -5.25
C GLU A 292 -0.52 13.22 -4.19
N ARG A 293 -1.28 13.91 -3.33
CA ARG A 293 -0.72 14.66 -2.21
C ARG A 293 -0.10 13.79 -1.13
N LEU A 294 -0.74 12.66 -0.80
CA LEU A 294 -0.17 11.65 0.09
C LEU A 294 1.17 11.11 -0.45
N CYS A 295 1.22 10.79 -1.75
CA CYS A 295 2.45 10.34 -2.41
C CYS A 295 3.56 11.39 -2.31
N TYR A 296 3.23 12.68 -2.45
CA TYR A 296 4.18 13.77 -2.26
C TYR A 296 4.74 13.82 -0.83
N TYR A 297 3.91 13.63 0.21
CA TYR A 297 4.40 13.56 1.59
C TYR A 297 5.32 12.36 1.81
N LEU A 298 4.95 11.17 1.32
CA LEU A 298 5.78 9.96 1.43
C LEU A 298 7.12 10.10 0.69
N GLU A 299 7.13 10.68 -0.51
CA GLU A 299 8.34 10.97 -1.27
C GLU A 299 9.25 11.98 -0.54
N ASN A 300 8.68 13.02 0.06
CA ASN A 300 9.43 13.95 0.90
C ASN A 300 10.03 13.26 2.13
N ALA A 301 9.28 12.38 2.78
CA ALA A 301 9.77 11.61 3.93
C ALA A 301 10.96 10.72 3.54
N LEU A 302 10.86 10.03 2.38
CA LEU A 302 11.96 9.25 1.81
C LEU A 302 13.21 10.11 1.55
N ILE A 303 13.05 11.26 0.89
CA ILE A 303 14.17 12.19 0.63
C ILE A 303 14.81 12.69 1.93
N LEU A 304 14.01 12.95 2.97
CA LEU A 304 14.51 13.36 4.28
C LEU A 304 15.28 12.24 4.97
N LEU A 305 14.80 11.00 4.87
CA LEU A 305 15.46 9.81 5.38
C LEU A 305 16.81 9.57 4.67
N GLU A 306 16.87 9.67 3.34
CA GLU A 306 18.10 9.55 2.57
C GLU A 306 19.09 10.69 2.90
N LYS A 307 18.60 11.92 3.06
CA LYS A 307 19.43 13.05 3.52
C LYS A 307 19.98 12.81 4.92
N TYR A 308 19.19 12.22 5.82
CA TYR A 308 19.67 11.80 7.13
C TYR A 308 20.73 10.71 6.99
N TRP A 309 20.50 9.69 6.15
CA TRP A 309 21.44 8.59 5.94
C TRP A 309 22.84 9.10 5.56
N VAL A 310 22.91 10.10 4.68
CA VAL A 310 24.18 10.70 4.23
C VAL A 310 24.75 11.73 5.23
N ARG A 311 23.91 12.60 5.81
CA ARG A 311 24.38 13.78 6.57
C ARG A 311 24.27 13.66 8.09
N LYS A 312 23.55 12.65 8.58
CA LYS A 312 23.31 12.33 10.00
C LYS A 312 22.73 13.49 10.84
N SER A 313 22.05 14.45 10.21
CA SER A 313 21.46 15.58 10.93
C SER A 313 20.08 15.27 11.51
N LYS A 314 19.92 15.36 12.83
CA LYS A 314 18.63 15.19 13.54
C LYS A 314 17.51 16.08 13.02
N LYS A 315 17.84 17.25 12.45
CA LYS A 315 16.84 18.14 11.81
C LYS A 315 16.06 17.45 10.70
N TYR A 316 16.66 16.52 9.95
CA TYR A 316 15.95 15.78 8.91
C TYR A 316 14.99 14.77 9.49
N VAL A 317 15.37 14.12 10.59
CA VAL A 317 14.56 13.14 11.34
C VAL A 317 13.34 13.81 11.96
N GLU A 318 13.51 15.00 12.56
CA GLU A 318 12.37 15.81 13.06
C GLU A 318 11.40 16.21 11.96
N LYS A 319 11.92 16.64 10.81
CA LYS A 319 11.06 16.99 9.67
C LYS A 319 10.33 15.78 9.12
N MET A 320 11.02 14.65 9.02
CA MET A 320 10.46 13.38 8.56
C MET A 320 9.31 12.95 9.48
N ARG A 321 9.51 13.04 10.81
CA ARG A 321 8.48 12.79 11.82
C ARG A 321 7.21 13.60 11.56
N THR A 322 7.34 14.91 11.35
CA THR A 322 6.19 15.78 11.04
C THR A 322 5.51 15.40 9.73
N VAL A 323 6.29 15.10 8.67
CA VAL A 323 5.73 14.71 7.37
C VAL A 323 4.96 13.40 7.45
N PHE A 324 5.45 12.40 8.19
CA PHE A 324 4.73 11.14 8.38
C PHE A 324 3.43 11.32 9.17
N LYS A 325 3.39 12.21 10.17
CA LYS A 325 2.13 12.54 10.86
C LYS A 325 1.09 13.15 9.92
N THR A 326 1.52 14.10 9.08
CA THR A 326 0.63 14.67 8.06
C THR A 326 0.16 13.61 7.05
N ALA A 327 1.05 12.69 6.66
CA ALA A 327 0.71 11.61 5.76
C ALA A 327 -0.32 10.63 6.37
N GLU A 328 -0.22 10.30 7.66
CA GLU A 328 -1.21 9.46 8.36
C GLU A 328 -2.61 10.08 8.37
N ILE A 329 -2.70 11.36 8.71
CA ILE A 329 -3.96 12.11 8.69
C ILE A 329 -4.60 12.07 7.31
N THR A 330 -3.79 12.30 6.28
CA THR A 330 -4.25 12.30 4.88
C THR A 330 -4.69 10.90 4.44
N ASP A 331 -3.90 9.87 4.74
CA ASP A 331 -4.23 8.48 4.36
C ASP A 331 -5.49 7.97 5.07
N LYS A 332 -5.68 8.33 6.35
CA LYS A 332 -6.91 7.99 7.08
C LYS A 332 -8.15 8.58 6.41
N ALA A 333 -8.12 9.87 6.07
CA ALA A 333 -9.23 10.53 5.39
C ALA A 333 -9.57 9.84 4.06
N ILE A 334 -8.54 9.56 3.25
CA ILE A 334 -8.69 8.85 1.97
C ILE A 334 -9.29 7.46 2.17
N LEU A 335 -8.78 6.68 3.13
CA LEU A 335 -9.24 5.32 3.38
C LEU A 335 -10.68 5.29 3.89
N GLU A 336 -11.10 6.26 4.72
CA GLU A 336 -12.49 6.38 5.17
C GLU A 336 -13.43 6.70 4.00
N GLN A 337 -13.07 7.64 3.13
CA GLN A 337 -13.84 7.95 1.92
C GLN A 337 -13.95 6.73 0.99
N LEU A 338 -12.83 6.04 0.75
CA LEU A 338 -12.83 4.82 -0.06
C LEU A 338 -13.72 3.74 0.58
N MET A 339 -13.68 3.58 1.91
CA MET A 339 -14.51 2.61 2.62
C MET A 339 -16.00 2.88 2.40
N GLU A 340 -16.43 4.15 2.46
CA GLU A 340 -17.82 4.56 2.20
C GLU A 340 -18.23 4.24 0.75
N ILE A 341 -17.39 4.58 -0.23
CA ILE A 341 -17.65 4.33 -1.65
C ILE A 341 -17.76 2.84 -1.94
N PHE A 342 -16.77 2.03 -1.53
CA PHE A 342 -16.80 0.59 -1.79
C PHE A 342 -17.91 -0.11 -1.00
N SER A 343 -18.24 0.34 0.21
CA SER A 343 -19.40 -0.16 0.95
C SER A 343 -20.70 0.06 0.17
N ALA A 344 -20.90 1.26 -0.39
CA ALA A 344 -22.07 1.58 -1.19
C ALA A 344 -22.15 0.70 -2.46
N GLU A 345 -21.04 0.52 -3.19
CA GLU A 345 -21.04 -0.33 -4.39
C GLU A 345 -21.27 -1.82 -4.07
N VAL A 346 -20.68 -2.35 -2.99
CA VAL A 346 -20.93 -3.74 -2.55
C VAL A 346 -22.38 -3.96 -2.15
N ARG A 347 -23.03 -2.99 -1.46
CA ARG A 347 -24.45 -3.10 -1.11
C ARG A 347 -25.34 -3.16 -2.35
N LYS A 348 -25.02 -2.41 -3.40
CA LYS A 348 -25.73 -2.46 -4.69
C LYS A 348 -25.59 -3.82 -5.37
N GLU A 349 -24.40 -4.44 -5.34
CA GLU A 349 -24.19 -5.77 -5.93
C GLU A 349 -24.99 -6.87 -5.23
N LEU A 350 -25.36 -6.66 -3.96
CA LEU A 350 -26.10 -7.63 -3.16
C LEU A 350 -27.63 -7.49 -3.27
N ASP A 351 -28.14 -6.60 -4.13
CA ASP A 351 -29.57 -6.24 -4.22
C ASP A 351 -30.18 -5.98 -2.82
N MET A 352 -29.37 -5.50 -1.88
CA MET A 352 -29.88 -5.02 -0.61
C MET A 352 -30.60 -3.73 -0.96
N ASP A 353 -31.94 -3.77 -0.98
CA ASP A 353 -32.80 -2.61 -1.07
C ASP A 353 -32.26 -1.55 -0.10
N THR A 354 -31.48 -0.60 -0.62
CA THR A 354 -31.52 0.74 -0.06
C THR A 354 -32.97 1.13 -0.26
N GLU A 355 -33.80 0.96 0.77
CA GLU A 355 -34.93 1.85 0.96
C GLU A 355 -34.35 3.24 0.72
N LEU A 356 -34.59 3.75 -0.49
CA LEU A 356 -34.21 5.08 -0.90
C LEU A 356 -35.06 5.95 0.01
N TYR A 357 -34.52 6.29 1.18
CA TYR A 357 -34.94 7.50 1.85
C TYR A 357 -34.70 8.60 0.82
N GLU A 358 -35.78 9.10 0.23
CA GLU A 358 -35.79 10.40 -0.44
C GLU A 358 -35.45 11.42 0.65
N CYS A 359 -34.17 11.55 0.95
CA CYS A 359 -33.65 12.60 1.80
C CYS A 359 -33.89 13.91 1.05
N ASP A 360 -34.64 14.83 1.65
CA ASP A 360 -34.95 16.13 1.03
C ASP A 360 -33.63 16.82 0.67
N GLU A 361 -33.44 17.12 -0.62
CA GLU A 361 -32.24 17.83 -1.10
C GLU A 361 -31.98 19.13 -0.33
N ASN A 362 -33.02 19.71 0.29
CA ASN A 362 -32.91 20.91 1.11
C ASN A 362 -32.37 20.64 2.53
N GLU A 363 -32.56 19.45 3.11
CA GLU A 363 -31.99 19.11 4.43
C GLU A 363 -30.48 18.85 4.34
N LEU A 364 -30.03 18.09 3.32
CA LEU A 364 -28.62 17.80 3.07
C LEU A 364 -27.78 19.05 2.70
N LYS A 365 -28.37 20.03 2.00
CA LYS A 365 -27.69 21.30 1.66
C LYS A 365 -27.49 22.22 2.87
N ASN A 366 -28.25 22.03 3.96
CA ASN A 366 -28.38 23.03 5.02
C ASN A 366 -27.66 22.69 6.33
N SER A 367 -26.97 21.55 6.45
CA SER A 367 -26.20 21.22 7.66
C SER A 367 -24.96 20.38 7.35
N PRO A 368 -23.93 20.95 6.68
CA PRO A 368 -22.68 20.23 6.52
C PRO A 368 -22.10 19.93 7.90
N ILE A 369 -21.71 18.68 8.11
CA ILE A 369 -21.00 18.25 9.31
C ILE A 369 -19.52 18.16 8.95
N CYS A 370 -18.66 18.56 9.87
CA CYS A 370 -17.22 18.48 9.72
C CYS A 370 -16.74 17.23 10.46
N ARG A 371 -16.05 16.34 9.74
CA ARG A 371 -15.23 15.31 10.35
C ARG A 371 -13.83 15.88 10.53
N TYR A 372 -13.40 16.11 11.76
CA TYR A 372 -12.02 16.50 12.01
C TYR A 372 -11.23 15.32 12.58
N ILE A 373 -10.01 15.16 12.12
CA ILE A 373 -9.15 14.01 12.36
C ILE A 373 -7.90 14.51 13.09
N THR A 374 -7.68 13.99 14.30
CA THR A 374 -6.54 14.35 15.15
C THR A 374 -6.03 13.14 15.94
N TYR A 375 -4.85 13.29 16.56
CA TYR A 375 -4.29 12.29 17.47
C TYR A 375 -4.98 12.36 18.84
N GLU A 376 -5.65 11.29 19.26
CA GLU A 376 -6.05 11.08 20.64
C GLU A 376 -4.96 10.28 21.37
N ILE A 377 -4.39 10.84 22.45
CA ILE A 377 -3.47 10.10 23.30
C ILE A 377 -4.27 9.36 24.36
N GLN A 378 -4.27 8.04 24.23
CA GLN A 378 -4.75 7.16 25.29
C GLN A 378 -3.56 6.78 26.18
N THR A 379 -3.83 6.43 27.44
CA THR A 379 -2.83 6.17 28.50
C THR A 379 -1.67 5.21 28.16
N LYS A 380 -1.70 4.53 27.01
CA LYS A 380 -0.60 3.71 26.50
C LYS A 380 -0.30 3.88 25.01
N GLU A 381 -1.15 4.55 24.23
CA GLU A 381 -1.08 4.55 22.76
C GLU A 381 -1.61 5.86 22.17
N ASN A 382 -0.80 6.50 21.31
CA ASN A 382 -1.26 7.58 20.43
C ASN A 382 -2.02 6.95 19.28
N TYR A 383 -3.32 7.22 19.17
CA TYR A 383 -4.15 6.78 18.05
C TYR A 383 -4.68 7.97 17.28
N ILE A 384 -4.80 7.83 15.97
CA ILE A 384 -5.50 8.82 15.15
C ILE A 384 -7.01 8.55 15.21
N LYS A 385 -7.80 9.58 15.55
CA LYS A 385 -9.25 9.49 15.71
C LYS A 385 -9.95 10.56 14.90
N ALA A 386 -11.09 10.19 14.36
CA ALA A 386 -12.00 11.09 13.66
C ALA A 386 -13.16 11.44 14.60
N TYR A 387 -13.47 12.72 14.68
CA TYR A 387 -14.56 13.27 15.48
C TYR A 387 -15.52 14.01 14.58
N LEU A 388 -16.81 13.85 14.86
CA LEU A 388 -17.87 14.42 14.06
C LEU A 388 -18.48 15.62 14.78
N HIS A 389 -18.38 16.80 14.19
CA HIS A 389 -18.86 18.03 14.81
C HIS A 389 -19.52 19.00 13.84
N ARG A 390 -20.40 19.82 14.38
CA ARG A 390 -20.91 21.01 13.69
C ARG A 390 -19.83 22.08 13.67
N PHE A 391 -19.80 22.83 12.59
CA PHE A 391 -18.77 23.84 12.37
C PHE A 391 -19.30 25.13 11.75
N ILE A 392 -18.50 26.19 11.92
CA ILE A 392 -18.61 27.45 11.19
C ILE A 392 -17.31 27.68 10.44
N MET A 393 -17.39 27.92 9.14
CA MET A 393 -16.23 28.30 8.34
C MET A 393 -16.27 29.80 8.07
N GLN A 394 -15.17 30.50 8.35
CA GLN A 394 -15.03 31.93 8.08
C GLN A 394 -13.63 32.21 7.55
N SER A 395 -13.57 32.76 6.33
CA SER A 395 -12.30 33.04 5.63
C SER A 395 -11.40 31.79 5.60
N ASP A 396 -10.23 31.84 6.24
CA ASP A 396 -9.23 30.77 6.28
C ASP A 396 -9.29 29.99 7.61
N SER A 397 -10.44 29.98 8.29
CA SER A 397 -10.60 29.33 9.59
C SER A 397 -11.87 28.50 9.69
N ILE A 398 -11.76 27.36 10.36
CA ILE A 398 -12.85 26.45 10.68
C ILE A 398 -13.02 26.43 12.20
N TYR A 399 -14.21 26.74 12.68
CA TYR A 399 -14.55 26.79 14.09
C TYR A 399 -15.40 25.57 14.46
N ILE A 400 -14.89 24.79 15.41
CA ILE A 400 -15.55 23.58 15.91
C ILE A 400 -16.05 23.83 17.33
N PHE A 401 -17.26 23.35 17.60
CA PHE A 401 -17.95 23.46 18.88
C PHE A 401 -18.21 22.06 19.44
N GLY A 402 -18.37 21.95 20.75
CA GLY A 402 -18.86 20.74 21.41
C GLY A 402 -17.77 19.78 21.87
N LEU A 403 -16.53 20.24 21.95
CA LEU A 403 -15.37 19.39 22.22
C LEU A 403 -15.40 18.82 23.63
N GLU A 404 -15.19 17.50 23.71
CA GLU A 404 -14.93 16.75 24.93
C GLU A 404 -13.52 17.03 25.48
N GLN A 405 -13.29 16.72 26.76
CA GLN A 405 -11.97 16.97 27.37
C GLN A 405 -10.85 16.18 26.70
N SER A 406 -11.12 14.92 26.31
CA SER A 406 -10.18 14.07 25.56
C SER A 406 -9.77 14.70 24.23
N GLU A 407 -10.67 15.41 23.56
CA GLU A 407 -10.40 16.12 22.31
C GLU A 407 -9.52 17.35 22.53
N LEU A 408 -9.75 18.08 23.63
CA LEU A 408 -8.90 19.22 24.01
C LEU A 408 -7.48 18.76 24.37
N ASP A 409 -7.35 17.66 25.10
CA ASP A 409 -6.07 17.06 25.49
C ASP A 409 -5.28 16.63 24.23
N ALA A 410 -5.95 15.93 23.31
CA ALA A 410 -5.44 15.55 21.99
C ALA A 410 -4.84 16.73 21.19
N ILE A 411 -5.55 17.85 21.14
CA ILE A 411 -5.13 19.05 20.40
C ILE A 411 -3.91 19.73 21.05
N ASN A 412 -3.82 19.70 22.38
CA ASN A 412 -2.68 20.26 23.11
C ASN A 412 -1.37 19.54 22.78
N GLU A 413 -1.44 18.25 22.45
CA GLU A 413 -0.26 17.43 22.14
C GLU A 413 0.11 17.48 20.65
N SER A 414 -0.88 17.58 19.78
CA SER A 414 -0.67 17.86 18.35
C SER A 414 -1.65 18.90 17.83
N ASN A 415 -1.11 20.06 17.46
CA ASN A 415 -1.90 21.12 16.85
C ASN A 415 -2.14 20.93 15.33
N LYS A 416 -1.75 19.81 14.73
CA LYS A 416 -1.99 19.52 13.31
C LYS A 416 -3.19 18.60 13.19
N VAL A 417 -4.20 19.03 12.46
CA VAL A 417 -5.44 18.27 12.27
C VAL A 417 -5.80 18.22 10.79
N GLY A 418 -6.38 17.10 10.37
CA GLY A 418 -7.09 17.01 9.10
C GLY A 418 -8.54 17.41 9.32
N VAL A 419 -9.13 18.15 8.41
CA VAL A 419 -10.54 18.50 8.43
C VAL A 419 -11.15 18.07 7.13
N GLN A 420 -12.03 17.09 7.21
CA GLN A 420 -12.83 16.62 6.10
C GLN A 420 -14.23 17.22 6.23
N ILE A 421 -14.62 18.01 5.23
CA ILE A 421 -15.96 18.57 5.13
C ILE A 421 -16.70 17.79 4.05
N ASP A 422 -17.65 16.97 4.48
CA ASP A 422 -18.44 16.13 3.60
C ASP A 422 -19.80 16.77 3.32
N ASN A 423 -20.28 16.62 2.10
CA ASN A 423 -21.64 17.02 1.74
C ASN A 423 -22.70 15.95 2.07
N MET A 424 -22.30 14.76 2.56
CA MET A 424 -23.19 13.64 2.86
C MET A 424 -22.68 12.85 4.07
N LEU A 425 -23.20 13.16 5.26
CA LEU A 425 -22.98 12.38 6.50
C LEU A 425 -24.31 12.08 7.19
N SER A 426 -25.26 11.52 6.44
CA SER A 426 -26.36 10.75 7.01
C SER A 426 -26.18 9.29 6.60
N ASP A 427 -26.69 8.36 7.39
CA ASP A 427 -26.73 6.91 7.10
C ASP A 427 -27.47 6.56 5.78
N GLU A 428 -27.98 7.58 5.08
CA GLU A 428 -28.78 7.53 3.88
C GLU A 428 -27.95 8.03 2.68
N TYR A 429 -26.97 7.23 2.27
CA TYR A 429 -26.28 7.46 0.99
C TYR A 429 -27.29 7.29 -0.15
N SER A 430 -27.77 8.40 -0.71
CA SER A 430 -28.51 8.39 -1.97
C SER A 430 -27.51 8.35 -3.13
N SER A 431 -27.54 7.26 -3.89
CA SER A 431 -26.67 7.04 -5.06
C SER A 431 -26.82 8.08 -6.21
N SER A 432 -27.75 9.03 -6.08
CA SER A 432 -28.04 10.06 -7.08
C SER A 432 -27.23 11.36 -6.91
N LEU A 433 -26.67 11.63 -5.73
CA LEU A 433 -25.90 12.85 -5.47
C LEU A 433 -24.39 12.56 -5.54
N PRO A 434 -23.58 13.44 -6.19
CA PRO A 434 -22.14 13.29 -6.18
C PRO A 434 -21.62 13.53 -4.76
N TYR A 435 -20.94 12.53 -4.20
CA TYR A 435 -20.17 12.70 -2.96
C TYR A 435 -19.07 13.74 -3.20
N ARG A 436 -19.10 14.80 -2.40
CA ARG A 436 -18.11 15.87 -2.41
C ARG A 436 -17.54 15.99 -1.01
N THR A 437 -16.24 15.85 -0.97
CA THR A 437 -15.46 15.98 0.24
C THR A 437 -14.35 16.98 -0.04
N GLU A 438 -14.18 17.92 0.88
CA GLU A 438 -13.06 18.85 0.88
C GLU A 438 -12.17 18.52 2.08
N LEU A 439 -10.90 18.24 1.81
CA LEU A 439 -9.91 17.93 2.84
C LEU A 439 -9.03 19.16 3.06
N TYR A 440 -8.91 19.56 4.31
CA TYR A 440 -8.05 20.64 4.76
C TYR A 440 -7.03 20.12 5.75
N LEU A 441 -5.81 20.63 5.67
CA LEU A 441 -4.86 20.53 6.77
C LEU A 441 -4.87 21.84 7.53
N CYS A 442 -5.09 21.74 8.82
CA CYS A 442 -5.25 22.89 9.68
C CYS A 442 -4.29 22.86 10.87
N LYS A 443 -3.98 24.05 11.35
CA LYS A 443 -3.38 24.27 12.66
C LYS A 443 -4.46 24.60 13.68
N ALA A 444 -4.62 23.75 14.67
CA ALA A 444 -5.57 23.88 15.75
C ALA A 444 -5.09 24.86 16.83
N THR A 445 -5.98 25.72 17.33
CA THR A 445 -5.72 26.67 18.42
C THR A 445 -7.01 26.91 19.20
N LEU A 446 -6.94 26.77 20.52
CA LEU A 446 -8.07 27.07 21.40
C LEU A 446 -8.40 28.57 21.36
N VAL A 447 -9.68 28.91 21.22
CA VAL A 447 -10.08 30.31 21.15
C VAL A 447 -10.27 30.85 22.56
N GLU A 448 -9.36 31.69 23.01
CA GLU A 448 -9.40 32.27 24.37
C GLU A 448 -10.00 33.69 24.41
N GLN A 449 -10.15 34.36 23.25
CA GLN A 449 -10.61 35.75 23.19
C GLN A 449 -12.14 35.87 23.15
N LEU A 450 -12.70 36.57 24.14
CA LEU A 450 -14.15 36.70 24.36
C LEU A 450 -14.91 37.33 23.16
N GLU A 451 -14.37 38.39 22.57
CA GLU A 451 -15.02 39.10 21.45
C GLU A 451 -15.10 38.23 20.18
N GLN A 452 -14.05 37.47 19.89
CA GLN A 452 -14.05 36.53 18.75
C GLN A 452 -15.00 35.36 19.02
N GLN A 453 -15.13 34.90 20.27
CA GLN A 453 -16.11 33.88 20.63
C GLN A 453 -17.55 34.34 20.40
N GLU A 454 -17.92 35.56 20.81
CA GLU A 454 -19.30 36.06 20.68
C GLU A 454 -19.75 36.11 19.21
N LEU A 455 -18.90 36.66 18.32
CA LEU A 455 -19.25 36.76 16.90
C LEU A 455 -19.46 35.38 16.24
N ILE A 456 -18.58 34.42 16.49
CA ILE A 456 -18.72 33.07 15.90
C ILE A 456 -19.91 32.34 16.53
N LYS A 457 -20.16 32.52 17.84
CA LYS A 457 -21.34 31.94 18.50
C LYS A 457 -22.64 32.46 17.89
N GLU A 458 -22.74 33.76 17.60
CA GLU A 458 -23.91 34.30 16.87
C GLU A 458 -24.08 33.68 15.48
N LEU A 459 -22.99 33.47 14.74
CA LEU A 459 -23.05 32.81 13.43
C LEU A 459 -23.52 31.36 13.55
N TYR A 460 -23.07 30.65 14.59
CA TYR A 460 -23.51 29.29 14.91
C TYR A 460 -25.01 29.25 15.23
N GLU A 461 -25.48 30.13 16.12
CA GLU A 461 -26.90 30.23 16.48
C GLU A 461 -27.76 30.52 15.26
N ARG A 462 -27.32 31.41 14.37
CA ARG A 462 -28.03 31.71 13.12
C ARG A 462 -28.05 30.53 12.15
N LYS A 463 -26.95 29.76 12.06
CA LYS A 463 -26.84 28.64 11.12
C LYS A 463 -27.65 27.41 11.57
N TYR A 464 -27.59 27.08 12.85
CA TYR A 464 -28.18 25.84 13.39
C TYR A 464 -29.42 26.05 14.27
N ASN A 465 -29.81 27.30 14.52
CA ASN A 465 -30.94 27.67 15.38
C ASN A 465 -30.87 27.05 16.80
N GLU A 466 -29.66 26.94 17.34
CA GLU A 466 -29.40 26.40 18.67
C GLU A 466 -28.20 27.11 19.31
N LYS A 467 -28.10 27.06 20.64
CA LYS A 467 -26.97 27.66 21.36
C LYS A 467 -25.71 26.79 21.25
N PRO A 468 -24.55 27.33 20.86
CA PRO A 468 -23.29 26.60 20.83
C PRO A 468 -22.80 26.27 22.25
N SER A 469 -22.01 25.20 22.36
CA SER A 469 -21.28 24.88 23.60
C SER A 469 -20.24 25.95 23.95
N GLU A 470 -19.77 25.96 25.20
CA GLU A 470 -18.75 26.91 25.65
C GLU A 470 -17.37 26.67 25.03
N ASN A 471 -16.98 25.40 24.85
CA ASN A 471 -15.70 25.03 24.26
C ASN A 471 -15.72 25.27 22.74
N MET A 472 -14.76 26.04 22.25
CA MET A 472 -14.60 26.36 20.84
C MET A 472 -13.14 26.25 20.41
N LEU A 473 -12.93 25.57 19.29
CA LEU A 473 -11.63 25.41 18.66
C LEU A 473 -11.59 26.15 17.34
N CYS A 474 -10.52 26.90 17.11
CA CYS A 474 -10.22 27.49 15.81
C CYS A 474 -9.17 26.63 15.10
N LEU A 475 -9.47 26.28 13.86
CA LEU A 475 -8.61 25.54 12.96
C LEU A 475 -8.21 26.48 11.82
N LEU A 476 -6.98 26.99 11.87
CA LEU A 476 -6.44 27.81 10.81
C LEU A 476 -6.05 26.92 9.63
N ILE A 477 -6.64 27.16 8.46
CA ILE A 477 -6.34 26.40 7.24
C ILE A 477 -4.92 26.74 6.79
N GLU A 478 -4.07 25.72 6.73
CA GLU A 478 -2.71 25.84 6.18
C GLU A 478 -2.66 25.34 4.74
N GLU A 479 -3.50 24.37 4.41
CA GLU A 479 -3.57 23.76 3.10
C GLU A 479 -4.99 23.27 2.80
N LYS A 480 -5.46 23.48 1.57
CA LYS A 480 -6.63 22.81 0.99
C LYS A 480 -6.12 21.77 0.01
N ILE A 481 -6.52 20.51 0.20
CA ILE A 481 -6.11 19.37 -0.63
C ILE A 481 -7.17 19.12 -1.71
#